data_AF-A0A3R7XFN3-F1
#
_entry.id   AF-A0A3R7XFN3-F1
#
_cell.length_a   1.000
_cell.length_b   1.000
_cell.length_c   1.000
_cell.angle_alpha   90.00
_cell.angle_beta   90.00
_cell.angle_gamma   90.00
#
_symmetry.space_group_name_H-M   'P 1'
#
loop_
_entity.id
_entity.type
_entity.pdbx_description
1 polymer ?
#
loop_
_entity_poly.entity_id
_entity_poly.type
_entity_poly.pdbx_seq_one_letter_code
_entity_poly.pdbx_strand_id
1 'polypeptide(L)'
;MKGYEAVAEALKNCADTLYTVPGYPVTEIGKLSSARVVINEKTALEYALGDSLSGRRSVVIVKNVGMNALSDPLINATTQGLISGVVVVAGDDPEALFSQNAQDSRYYGEIAQCPVIEPDGETLFAAVASAFETSERFSRIAILRVTPPLLEADIEPGEVVQMIRKGRLADRDLTIAGRVTRAEKGTAGLFAWAQRSSLNRISGGDAGVGAAAGTSRIIIPYPPPSIPSGGRIIEIGRPFFREHHQLLPPAVGRVTERFTDRGFFRTFCQKCPFKPLFSILLERKVSVIPDIGCSLLLLNPPYSIGVASYCLGSSVATAAKSTGVAVIGDGALLHSGLNSLIDCSEKGYDLMVIVLANQCMAMTGGQSTYDIRRYLAWADPVVVEAEDTSALSDALSAKRKGLTIIIVPGSCPEDACYEKVEC
;
A
#
# COMPACT_ATOMS: atom_id res chain seq x y z
N MET A 1 -24.14 -1.19 21.07
CA MET A 1 -24.30 -1.06 19.60
C MET A 1 -23.78 -2.31 18.94
N LYS A 2 -24.16 -2.63 17.69
CA LYS A 2 -23.58 -3.78 17.00
C LYS A 2 -22.11 -3.57 16.68
N GLY A 3 -21.33 -4.65 16.62
CA GLY A 3 -19.90 -4.59 16.36
C GLY A 3 -19.53 -3.88 15.07
N TYR A 4 -20.28 -4.08 13.98
CA TYR A 4 -20.05 -3.34 12.73
C TYR A 4 -20.26 -1.82 12.89
N GLU A 5 -21.17 -1.38 13.77
CA GLU A 5 -21.39 0.04 14.09
C GLU A 5 -20.22 0.59 14.90
N ALA A 6 -19.74 -0.17 15.90
CA ALA A 6 -18.59 0.20 16.71
C ALA A 6 -17.30 0.31 15.87
N VAL A 7 -17.07 -0.62 14.93
CA VAL A 7 -15.93 -0.53 13.99
C VAL A 7 -16.07 0.73 13.14
N ALA A 8 -17.24 0.99 12.54
CA ALA A 8 -17.45 2.16 11.71
C ALA A 8 -17.24 3.48 12.49
N GLU A 9 -17.69 3.56 13.73
CA GLU A 9 -17.46 4.69 14.62
C GLU A 9 -15.97 4.89 14.94
N ALA A 10 -15.29 3.83 15.37
CA ALA A 10 -13.86 3.88 15.69
C ALA A 10 -13.01 4.33 14.48
N LEU A 11 -13.34 3.86 13.28
CA LEU A 11 -12.64 4.25 12.04
C LEU A 11 -12.86 5.72 11.71
N LYS A 12 -14.11 6.22 11.80
CA LYS A 12 -14.42 7.65 11.56
C LYS A 12 -13.66 8.57 12.51
N ASN A 13 -13.46 8.12 13.75
CA ASN A 13 -12.72 8.91 14.73
C ASN A 13 -11.22 8.93 14.41
N CYS A 14 -10.65 7.85 13.88
CA CYS A 14 -9.21 7.68 13.68
C CYS A 14 -8.66 8.07 12.29
N ALA A 15 -9.50 8.13 11.26
CA ALA A 15 -9.07 8.25 9.87
C ALA A 15 -9.57 9.54 9.21
N ASP A 16 -8.73 10.13 8.36
CA ASP A 16 -9.10 11.29 7.55
C ASP A 16 -9.84 10.89 6.26
N THR A 17 -9.54 9.70 5.75
CA THR A 17 -10.07 9.17 4.48
C THR A 17 -10.41 7.70 4.61
N LEU A 18 -11.54 7.29 4.03
CA LEU A 18 -11.99 5.90 4.06
C LEU A 18 -12.44 5.48 2.67
N TYR A 19 -11.94 4.34 2.22
CA TYR A 19 -12.27 3.70 0.95
C TYR A 19 -12.88 2.33 1.21
N THR A 20 -13.76 1.88 0.31
CA THR A 20 -14.33 0.54 0.39
C THR A 20 -14.54 -0.07 -0.98
N VAL A 21 -14.38 -1.39 -1.03
CA VAL A 21 -15.00 -2.24 -2.05
C VAL A 21 -16.04 -3.09 -1.33
N PRO A 22 -17.34 -2.81 -1.52
CA PRO A 22 -18.39 -3.45 -0.75
C PRO A 22 -18.41 -4.97 -0.89
N GLY A 23 -18.67 -5.66 0.22
CA GLY A 23 -18.83 -7.11 0.29
C GLY A 23 -19.13 -7.56 1.71
N TYR A 24 -19.83 -8.69 1.86
CA TYR A 24 -20.01 -9.30 3.18
C TYR A 24 -18.63 -9.71 3.76
N PRO A 25 -18.35 -9.51 5.05
CA PRO A 25 -19.23 -8.99 6.11
C PRO A 25 -19.09 -7.48 6.39
N VAL A 26 -18.41 -6.71 5.54
CA VAL A 26 -17.99 -5.32 5.84
C VAL A 26 -18.86 -4.25 5.17
N THR A 27 -19.92 -4.64 4.48
CA THR A 27 -20.78 -3.71 3.72
C THR A 27 -21.37 -2.62 4.61
N GLU A 28 -21.89 -2.98 5.79
CA GLU A 28 -22.45 -2.01 6.73
C GLU A 28 -21.38 -1.09 7.33
N ILE A 29 -20.15 -1.59 7.55
CA ILE A 29 -19.04 -0.77 8.02
C ILE A 29 -18.73 0.33 7.00
N GLY A 30 -18.60 -0.04 5.72
CA GLY A 30 -18.36 0.92 4.64
C GLY A 30 -19.46 1.99 4.54
N LYS A 31 -20.73 1.57 4.65
CA LYS A 31 -21.88 2.48 4.61
C LYS A 31 -21.92 3.44 5.81
N LEU A 32 -21.81 2.92 7.04
CA LEU A 32 -21.91 3.70 8.28
C LEU A 32 -20.71 4.62 8.53
N SER A 33 -19.56 4.29 7.93
CA SER A 33 -18.36 5.12 7.94
C SER A 33 -18.32 6.15 6.79
N SER A 34 -19.32 6.14 5.89
CA SER A 34 -19.34 6.97 4.68
C SER A 34 -18.09 6.77 3.80
N ALA A 35 -17.56 5.54 3.78
CA ALA A 35 -16.39 5.20 2.98
C ALA A 35 -16.69 5.33 1.49
N ARG A 36 -15.76 5.93 0.74
CA ARG A 36 -15.90 6.13 -0.70
C ARG A 36 -15.72 4.80 -1.43
N VAL A 37 -16.67 4.46 -2.29
CA VAL A 37 -16.56 3.27 -3.16
C VAL A 37 -15.48 3.50 -4.23
N VAL A 38 -14.63 2.50 -4.41
CA VAL A 38 -13.53 2.49 -5.39
C VAL A 38 -13.72 1.31 -6.34
N ILE A 39 -13.27 1.45 -7.60
CA ILE A 39 -13.45 0.46 -8.65
C ILE A 39 -12.92 -0.95 -8.29
N ASN A 40 -11.85 -1.04 -7.51
CA ASN A 40 -11.27 -2.28 -7.00
C ASN A 40 -10.36 -2.03 -5.79
N GLU A 41 -9.94 -3.11 -5.14
CA GLU A 41 -9.20 -3.09 -3.87
C GLU A 41 -7.76 -2.60 -4.03
N LYS A 42 -7.13 -2.91 -5.17
CA LYS A 42 -5.77 -2.45 -5.49
C LYS A 42 -5.73 -0.93 -5.61
N THR A 43 -6.60 -0.35 -6.43
CA THR A 43 -6.78 1.10 -6.59
C THR A 43 -7.13 1.77 -5.25
N ALA A 44 -7.96 1.13 -4.42
CA ALA A 44 -8.30 1.66 -3.09
C ALA A 44 -7.07 1.75 -2.17
N LEU A 45 -6.21 0.72 -2.15
CA LEU A 45 -4.98 0.75 -1.36
C LEU A 45 -3.95 1.73 -1.92
N GLU A 46 -3.88 1.89 -3.24
CA GLU A 46 -3.02 2.90 -3.88
C GLU A 46 -3.45 4.33 -3.53
N TYR A 47 -4.76 4.61 -3.49
CA TYR A 47 -5.28 5.89 -2.97
C TYR A 47 -4.90 6.09 -1.50
N ALA A 48 -5.09 5.07 -0.67
CA ALA A 48 -4.77 5.13 0.76
C ALA A 48 -3.26 5.40 0.99
N LEU A 49 -2.38 4.80 0.19
CA LEU A 49 -0.95 5.09 0.19
C LEU A 49 -0.64 6.51 -0.29
N GLY A 50 -1.33 7.00 -1.33
CA GLY A 50 -1.23 8.39 -1.75
C GLY A 50 -1.66 9.39 -0.65
N ASP A 51 -2.77 9.13 0.03
CA ASP A 51 -3.23 9.91 1.18
C ASP A 51 -2.18 9.93 2.30
N SER A 52 -1.57 8.77 2.58
CA SER A 52 -0.49 8.66 3.54
C SER A 52 0.69 9.57 3.18
N LEU A 53 1.12 9.59 1.91
CA LEU A 53 2.18 10.47 1.43
C LEU A 53 1.84 11.96 1.63
N SER A 54 0.56 12.32 1.55
CA SER A 54 0.05 13.67 1.84
C SER A 54 -0.20 13.96 3.32
N GLY A 55 0.15 13.03 4.22
CA GLY A 55 0.00 13.21 5.66
C GLY A 55 -1.38 12.87 6.21
N ARG A 56 -2.26 12.25 5.42
CA ARG A 56 -3.61 11.84 5.86
C ARG A 56 -3.62 10.36 6.27
N ARG A 57 -4.27 10.04 7.38
CA ARG A 57 -4.62 8.67 7.77
C ARG A 57 -5.71 8.14 6.85
N SER A 58 -5.57 6.89 6.44
CA SER A 58 -6.47 6.29 5.47
C SER A 58 -6.86 4.86 5.82
N VAL A 59 -8.08 4.48 5.42
CA VAL A 59 -8.63 3.14 5.62
C VAL A 59 -9.05 2.55 4.28
N VAL A 60 -8.83 1.26 4.12
CA VAL A 60 -9.40 0.47 3.02
C VAL A 60 -10.22 -0.68 3.61
N ILE A 61 -11.52 -0.70 3.34
CA ILE A 61 -12.47 -1.68 3.88
C ILE A 61 -12.82 -2.69 2.78
N VAL A 62 -12.41 -3.94 2.97
CA VAL A 62 -12.58 -5.02 1.97
C VAL A 62 -12.99 -6.32 2.64
N LYS A 63 -13.67 -7.19 1.91
CA LYS A 63 -13.83 -8.59 2.34
C LYS A 63 -12.55 -9.40 2.09
N ASN A 64 -12.44 -10.57 2.69
CA ASN A 64 -11.29 -11.48 2.57
C ASN A 64 -10.77 -11.65 1.13
N VAL A 65 -11.64 -11.89 0.14
CA VAL A 65 -11.17 -12.09 -1.24
C VAL A 65 -10.52 -10.85 -1.84
N GLY A 66 -10.90 -9.67 -1.35
CA GLY A 66 -10.31 -8.40 -1.76
C GLY A 66 -8.84 -8.28 -1.36
N MET A 67 -8.42 -8.97 -0.29
CA MET A 67 -7.01 -9.03 0.12
C MET A 67 -6.12 -9.63 -0.98
N ASN A 68 -6.63 -10.54 -1.80
CA ASN A 68 -5.86 -11.07 -2.94
C ASN A 68 -5.52 -9.95 -3.95
N ALA A 69 -6.50 -9.10 -4.27
CA ALA A 69 -6.34 -8.04 -5.25
C ALA A 69 -5.40 -6.91 -4.77
N LEU A 70 -5.44 -6.58 -3.48
CA LEU A 70 -4.55 -5.54 -2.91
C LEU A 70 -3.21 -6.08 -2.37
N SER A 71 -2.94 -7.38 -2.48
CA SER A 71 -1.75 -8.00 -1.88
C SER A 71 -0.42 -7.45 -2.41
N ASP A 72 -0.37 -7.10 -3.70
CA ASP A 72 0.82 -6.56 -4.34
C ASP A 72 1.24 -5.18 -3.75
N PRO A 73 0.38 -4.13 -3.73
CA PRO A 73 0.73 -2.89 -3.03
C PRO A 73 0.94 -3.08 -1.53
N LEU A 74 0.22 -4.01 -0.87
CA LEU A 74 0.38 -4.32 0.55
C LEU A 74 1.81 -4.79 0.87
N ILE A 75 2.33 -5.76 0.12
CA ILE A 75 3.66 -6.34 0.34
C ILE A 75 4.75 -5.31 0.04
N ASN A 76 4.64 -4.60 -1.10
CA ASN A 76 5.68 -3.65 -1.50
C ASN A 76 5.77 -2.43 -0.57
N ALA A 77 4.64 -1.97 0.00
CA ALA A 77 4.62 -0.87 0.95
C ALA A 77 5.52 -1.09 2.17
N THR A 78 5.77 -2.33 2.58
CA THR A 78 6.70 -2.63 3.70
C THR A 78 8.14 -2.22 3.39
N THR A 79 8.58 -2.34 2.13
CA THR A 79 9.94 -1.96 1.72
C THR A 79 10.04 -0.48 1.35
N GLN A 80 8.97 0.09 0.78
CA GLN A 80 8.90 1.50 0.40
C GLN A 80 8.64 2.42 1.60
N GLY A 81 7.86 1.96 2.58
CA GLY A 81 7.38 2.76 3.70
C GLY A 81 6.17 3.62 3.37
N LEU A 82 5.65 4.30 4.40
CA LEU A 82 4.52 5.23 4.35
C LEU A 82 4.71 6.35 5.38
N ILE A 83 3.94 7.44 5.31
CA ILE A 83 4.09 8.62 6.19
C ILE A 83 3.01 8.67 7.27
N SER A 84 1.74 8.71 6.90
CA SER A 84 0.60 8.63 7.85
C SER A 84 -0.04 7.24 7.84
N GLY A 85 -0.68 6.84 8.94
CA GLY A 85 -1.14 5.47 9.11
C GLY A 85 -2.15 5.01 8.05
N VAL A 86 -1.94 3.80 7.52
CA VAL A 86 -2.83 3.13 6.57
C VAL A 86 -3.31 1.84 7.20
N VAL A 87 -4.64 1.67 7.31
CA VAL A 87 -5.27 0.47 7.87
C VAL A 87 -6.11 -0.21 6.81
N VAL A 88 -5.90 -1.50 6.61
CA VAL A 88 -6.79 -2.36 5.83
C VAL A 88 -7.71 -3.10 6.78
N VAL A 89 -9.02 -2.83 6.70
CA VAL A 89 -10.04 -3.59 7.42
C VAL A 89 -10.39 -4.81 6.57
N ALA A 90 -9.92 -5.97 7.01
CA ALA A 90 -10.15 -7.25 6.34
C ALA A 90 -11.34 -7.96 6.99
N GLY A 91 -12.47 -7.92 6.29
CA GLY A 91 -13.68 -8.65 6.65
C GLY A 91 -13.59 -10.11 6.25
N ASP A 92 -13.16 -10.96 7.18
CA ASP A 92 -13.09 -12.38 6.94
C ASP A 92 -14.45 -13.04 7.13
N ASP A 93 -14.78 -13.97 6.24
CA ASP A 93 -15.94 -14.86 6.34
C ASP A 93 -15.44 -16.31 6.43
N PRO A 94 -14.97 -16.76 7.61
CA PRO A 94 -14.21 -18.01 7.72
C PRO A 94 -15.07 -19.26 7.56
N GLU A 95 -16.38 -19.14 7.77
CA GLU A 95 -17.37 -20.19 7.53
C GLU A 95 -17.98 -20.12 6.12
N ALA A 96 -17.53 -19.16 5.29
CA ALA A 96 -18.01 -18.93 3.93
C ALA A 96 -19.55 -18.81 3.87
N LEU A 97 -20.14 -18.07 4.82
CA LEU A 97 -21.59 -17.85 4.88
C LEU A 97 -22.11 -17.14 3.63
N PHE A 98 -21.34 -16.17 3.11
CA PHE A 98 -21.68 -15.40 1.90
C PHE A 98 -20.47 -15.17 0.97
N SER A 99 -19.31 -15.75 1.27
CA SER A 99 -18.13 -15.73 0.41
C SER A 99 -17.96 -17.02 -0.39
N GLN A 100 -17.28 -16.91 -1.55
CA GLN A 100 -17.00 -18.04 -2.45
C GLN A 100 -15.98 -19.03 -1.86
N ASN A 101 -15.20 -18.60 -0.87
CA ASN A 101 -14.22 -19.43 -0.19
C ASN A 101 -14.02 -18.94 1.26
N ALA A 102 -13.50 -19.84 2.08
CA ALA A 102 -12.93 -19.49 3.37
C ALA A 102 -11.48 -19.03 3.14
N GLN A 103 -11.19 -17.78 3.47
CA GLN A 103 -9.85 -17.21 3.50
C GLN A 103 -9.57 -16.62 4.88
N ASP A 104 -8.29 -16.54 5.21
CA ASP A 104 -7.82 -16.06 6.49
C ASP A 104 -6.78 -14.97 6.27
N SER A 105 -7.14 -13.74 6.58
CA SER A 105 -6.33 -12.56 6.26
C SER A 105 -5.07 -12.44 7.11
N ARG A 106 -4.94 -13.24 8.18
CA ARG A 106 -3.74 -13.26 9.04
C ARG A 106 -2.48 -13.67 8.28
N TYR A 107 -2.59 -14.54 7.28
CA TYR A 107 -1.46 -14.97 6.45
C TYR A 107 -0.85 -13.81 5.62
N TYR A 108 -1.64 -12.78 5.29
CA TYR A 108 -1.09 -11.57 4.64
C TYR A 108 -0.20 -10.76 5.59
N GLY A 109 -0.45 -10.83 6.89
CA GLY A 109 0.42 -10.27 7.92
C GLY A 109 1.84 -10.80 7.80
N GLU A 110 1.98 -12.13 7.69
CA GLU A 110 3.28 -12.77 7.59
C GLU A 110 3.99 -12.49 6.27
N ILE A 111 3.31 -12.68 5.13
CA ILE A 111 3.94 -12.49 3.81
C ILE A 111 4.35 -11.02 3.58
N ALA A 112 3.54 -10.06 4.04
CA ALA A 112 3.84 -8.63 3.94
C ALA A 112 4.71 -8.13 5.11
N GLN A 113 4.97 -8.98 6.11
CA GLN A 113 5.56 -8.63 7.39
C GLN A 113 4.90 -7.40 8.04
N CYS A 114 3.58 -7.35 8.07
CA CYS A 114 2.83 -6.20 8.57
C CYS A 114 1.95 -6.60 9.77
N PRO A 115 1.68 -5.70 10.73
CA PRO A 115 0.90 -6.06 11.91
C PRO A 115 -0.52 -6.48 11.54
N VAL A 116 -0.99 -7.54 12.19
CA VAL A 116 -2.39 -7.96 12.16
C VAL A 116 -2.95 -7.80 13.56
N ILE A 117 -4.02 -7.00 13.65
CA ILE A 117 -4.79 -6.76 14.86
C ILE A 117 -6.16 -7.38 14.64
N GLU A 118 -6.58 -8.24 15.55
CA GLU A 118 -7.88 -8.90 15.55
C GLU A 118 -8.58 -8.58 16.88
N PRO A 119 -9.44 -7.55 16.92
CA PRO A 119 -10.10 -7.14 18.16
C PRO A 119 -11.10 -8.17 18.68
N ASP A 120 -11.32 -8.11 19.99
CA ASP A 120 -12.51 -8.62 20.63
C ASP A 120 -13.47 -7.48 21.00
N GLY A 121 -14.62 -7.81 21.61
CA GLY A 121 -15.61 -6.81 21.97
C GLY A 121 -15.13 -5.80 23.02
N GLU A 122 -14.19 -6.18 23.88
CA GLU A 122 -13.65 -5.28 24.92
C GLU A 122 -12.59 -4.32 24.39
N THR A 123 -11.82 -4.72 23.37
CA THR A 123 -10.64 -3.98 22.88
C THR A 123 -10.83 -3.26 21.57
N LEU A 124 -11.98 -3.37 20.92
CA LEU A 124 -12.24 -2.87 19.56
C LEU A 124 -11.72 -1.44 19.32
N PHE A 125 -12.12 -0.47 20.13
CA PHE A 125 -11.72 0.93 19.97
C PHE A 125 -10.21 1.14 20.14
N ALA A 126 -9.61 0.51 21.15
CA ALA A 126 -8.18 0.56 21.40
C ALA A 126 -7.36 -0.15 20.30
N ALA A 127 -7.89 -1.24 19.75
CA ALA A 127 -7.30 -1.99 18.65
C ALA A 127 -7.25 -1.17 17.36
N VAL A 128 -8.33 -0.45 17.02
CA VAL A 128 -8.34 0.48 15.87
C VAL A 128 -7.31 1.59 16.04
N ALA A 129 -7.25 2.23 17.22
CA ALA A 129 -6.24 3.25 17.50
C ALA A 129 -4.81 2.69 17.39
N SER A 130 -4.58 1.49 17.93
CA SER A 130 -3.29 0.82 17.89
C SER A 130 -2.89 0.41 16.47
N ALA A 131 -3.84 0.05 15.60
CA ALA A 131 -3.59 -0.23 14.18
C ALA A 131 -2.97 0.98 13.46
N PHE A 132 -3.47 2.20 13.70
CA PHE A 132 -2.87 3.42 13.16
C PHE A 132 -1.50 3.72 13.77
N GLU A 133 -1.39 3.64 15.09
CA GLU A 133 -0.12 3.91 15.78
C GLU A 133 1.00 2.96 15.29
N THR A 134 0.70 1.66 15.19
CA THR A 134 1.67 0.66 14.74
C THR A 134 1.99 0.84 13.25
N SER A 135 0.99 1.19 12.42
CA SER A 135 1.19 1.50 11.01
C SER A 135 2.22 2.63 10.83
N GLU A 136 2.05 3.72 11.57
CA GLU A 136 2.96 4.88 11.54
C GLU A 136 4.32 4.54 12.11
N ARG A 137 4.35 3.95 13.31
CA ARG A 137 5.59 3.63 14.02
C ARG A 137 6.53 2.74 13.19
N PHE A 138 5.97 1.75 12.50
CA PHE A 138 6.75 0.80 11.71
C PHE A 138 6.77 1.13 10.22
N SER A 139 6.06 2.19 9.79
CA SER A 139 5.93 2.60 8.38
C SER A 139 5.42 1.45 7.51
N ARG A 140 4.33 0.81 7.95
CA ARG A 140 3.70 -0.34 7.30
C ARG A 140 2.21 -0.19 7.31
N ILE A 141 1.52 -0.78 6.34
CA ILE A 141 0.07 -0.94 6.44
C ILE A 141 -0.22 -1.84 7.66
N ALA A 142 -1.28 -1.56 8.42
CA ALA A 142 -1.77 -2.47 9.45
C ALA A 142 -3.04 -3.17 8.95
N ILE A 143 -3.16 -4.47 9.21
CA ILE A 143 -4.38 -5.22 8.93
C ILE A 143 -5.22 -5.26 10.21
N LEU A 144 -6.44 -4.76 10.14
CA LEU A 144 -7.47 -4.94 11.15
C LEU A 144 -8.42 -6.05 10.67
N ARG A 145 -8.27 -7.26 11.20
CA ARG A 145 -9.13 -8.39 10.85
C ARG A 145 -10.42 -8.33 11.67
N VAL A 146 -11.56 -8.44 11.02
CA VAL A 146 -12.88 -8.53 11.66
C VAL A 146 -13.65 -9.73 11.10
N THR A 147 -14.42 -10.40 11.95
CA THR A 147 -15.19 -11.61 11.60
C THR A 147 -16.64 -11.49 12.07
N PRO A 148 -17.61 -12.25 11.50
CA PRO A 148 -19.02 -12.16 11.87
C PRO A 148 -19.30 -12.24 13.38
N PRO A 149 -18.64 -13.12 14.17
CA PRO A 149 -18.86 -13.15 15.62
C PRO A 149 -18.59 -11.82 16.33
N LEU A 150 -17.58 -11.05 15.89
CA LEU A 150 -17.35 -9.71 16.43
C LEU A 150 -18.38 -8.71 15.92
N LEU A 151 -18.67 -8.76 14.61
CA LEU A 151 -19.51 -7.77 13.94
C LEU A 151 -20.97 -7.82 14.40
N GLU A 152 -21.48 -9.01 14.75
CA GLU A 152 -22.84 -9.23 15.25
C GLU A 152 -22.98 -9.11 16.77
N ALA A 153 -21.86 -9.08 17.49
CA ALA A 153 -21.85 -8.93 18.94
C ALA A 153 -22.37 -7.54 19.37
N ASP A 154 -22.93 -7.49 20.58
CA ASP A 154 -23.27 -6.22 21.23
C ASP A 154 -22.00 -5.67 21.91
N ILE A 155 -21.57 -4.50 21.45
CA ILE A 155 -20.37 -3.80 21.90
C ILE A 155 -20.76 -2.55 22.68
N GLU A 156 -20.14 -2.39 23.85
CA GLU A 156 -20.23 -1.17 24.64
C GLU A 156 -19.43 -0.04 23.96
N PRO A 157 -19.99 1.17 23.85
CA PRO A 157 -19.24 2.32 23.35
C PRO A 157 -17.95 2.53 24.16
N GLY A 158 -16.85 2.81 23.45
CA GLY A 158 -15.55 3.04 24.05
C GLY A 158 -14.92 4.33 23.55
N GLU A 159 -14.11 4.96 24.41
CA GLU A 159 -13.32 6.10 23.98
C GLU A 159 -12.08 5.66 23.20
N VAL A 160 -11.77 6.41 22.15
CA VAL A 160 -10.58 6.20 21.32
C VAL A 160 -9.49 7.16 21.77
N VAL A 161 -8.49 6.66 22.50
CA VAL A 161 -7.26 7.43 22.76
C VAL A 161 -6.30 7.25 21.60
N GLN A 162 -6.13 8.30 20.80
CA GLN A 162 -5.24 8.26 19.64
C GLN A 162 -3.84 8.73 19.99
N MET A 163 -2.86 7.91 19.64
CA MET A 163 -1.47 8.36 19.56
C MET A 163 -1.15 8.68 18.10
N ILE A 164 -0.80 9.93 17.83
CA ILE A 164 -0.34 10.35 16.50
C ILE A 164 1.18 10.16 16.44
N ARG A 165 1.62 9.29 15.54
CA ARG A 165 3.02 9.09 15.18
C ARG A 165 3.19 9.49 13.72
N LYS A 166 4.44 9.41 13.24
CA LYS A 166 4.77 9.64 11.84
C LYS A 166 5.67 8.52 11.35
N GLY A 167 5.28 7.91 10.24
CA GLY A 167 6.10 6.99 9.48
C GLY A 167 7.14 7.72 8.63
N ARG A 168 7.88 6.93 7.86
CA ARG A 168 8.90 7.42 6.95
C ARG A 168 9.04 6.50 5.74
N LEU A 169 9.28 7.10 4.59
CA LEU A 169 9.71 6.37 3.40
C LEU A 169 11.11 5.78 3.58
N ALA A 170 11.42 4.80 2.74
CA ALA A 170 12.77 4.31 2.54
C ALA A 170 13.71 5.48 2.18
N ASP A 171 14.90 5.44 2.75
CA ASP A 171 15.95 6.37 2.36
C ASP A 171 16.32 6.09 0.89
N ARG A 172 16.42 7.15 0.07
CA ARG A 172 16.64 7.05 -1.38
C ARG A 172 17.99 6.45 -1.71
N ASP A 173 18.96 6.61 -0.82
CA ASP A 173 20.30 6.04 -0.96
C ASP A 173 20.34 4.52 -0.67
N LEU A 174 19.25 3.92 -0.17
CA LEU A 174 19.19 2.47 0.00
C LEU A 174 18.97 1.77 -1.34
N THR A 175 19.79 0.74 -1.58
CA THR A 175 19.49 -0.26 -2.61
C THR A 175 18.21 -1.01 -2.23
N ILE A 176 17.60 -1.74 -3.18
CA ILE A 176 16.44 -2.59 -2.84
C ILE A 176 16.80 -3.61 -1.75
N ALA A 177 18.01 -4.19 -1.79
CA ALA A 177 18.49 -5.08 -0.72
C ALA A 177 18.60 -4.33 0.63
N GLY A 178 19.12 -3.09 0.62
CA GLY A 178 19.14 -2.23 1.81
C GLY A 178 17.75 -1.92 2.37
N ARG A 179 16.77 -1.66 1.49
CA ARG A 179 15.37 -1.45 1.88
C ARG A 179 14.75 -2.69 2.53
N VAL A 180 15.01 -3.88 1.97
CA VAL A 180 14.58 -5.16 2.55
C VAL A 180 15.21 -5.37 3.93
N THR A 181 16.53 -5.21 4.07
CA THR A 181 17.21 -5.35 5.37
C THR A 181 16.71 -4.33 6.40
N ARG A 182 16.41 -3.09 5.97
CA ARG A 182 15.77 -2.08 6.84
C ARG A 182 14.36 -2.50 7.25
N ALA A 183 13.59 -3.09 6.35
CA ALA A 183 12.28 -3.62 6.68
C ALA A 183 12.42 -4.77 7.69
N GLU A 184 13.31 -5.74 7.51
CA GLU A 184 13.54 -6.83 8.47
C GLU A 184 13.81 -6.31 9.90
N LYS A 185 14.63 -5.25 10.04
CA LYS A 185 14.84 -4.53 11.32
C LYS A 185 13.53 -4.01 11.93
N GLY A 186 12.66 -3.43 11.10
CA GLY A 186 11.32 -3.00 11.50
C GLY A 186 10.44 -4.16 11.96
N THR A 187 10.53 -5.31 11.29
CA THR A 187 9.79 -6.54 11.66
C THR A 187 10.22 -7.06 13.02
N ALA A 188 11.52 -7.11 13.30
CA ALA A 188 11.99 -7.48 14.65
C ALA A 188 11.45 -6.54 15.74
N GLY A 189 11.38 -5.23 15.44
CA GLY A 189 10.74 -4.24 16.33
C GLY A 189 9.23 -4.49 16.53
N LEU A 190 8.55 -4.98 15.50
CA LEU A 190 7.12 -5.32 15.54
C LEU A 190 6.84 -6.51 16.47
N PHE A 191 7.68 -7.55 16.43
CA PHE A 191 7.61 -8.68 17.39
C PHE A 191 7.76 -8.18 18.83
N ALA A 192 8.74 -7.30 19.08
CA ALA A 192 8.95 -6.73 20.41
C ALA A 192 7.77 -5.83 20.86
N TRP A 193 7.07 -5.19 19.93
CA TRP A 193 5.84 -4.44 20.22
C TRP A 193 4.68 -5.38 20.57
N ALA A 194 4.42 -6.41 19.77
CA ALA A 194 3.35 -7.37 20.02
C ALA A 194 3.49 -8.05 21.39
N GLN A 195 4.73 -8.40 21.78
CA GLN A 195 5.04 -9.00 23.08
C GLN A 195 4.73 -8.09 24.28
N ARG A 196 4.85 -6.76 24.12
CA ARG A 196 4.67 -5.77 25.19
C ARG A 196 3.32 -5.06 25.13
N SER A 197 2.53 -5.30 24.09
CA SER A 197 1.26 -4.62 23.90
C SER A 197 0.27 -5.05 24.98
N SER A 198 -0.35 -4.07 25.64
CA SER A 198 -1.41 -4.29 26.64
C SER A 198 -2.72 -4.77 26.01
N LEU A 199 -2.84 -4.77 24.68
CA LEU A 199 -3.99 -5.36 24.00
C LEU A 199 -4.07 -6.88 24.23
N ASN A 200 -2.92 -7.55 24.26
CA ASN A 200 -2.84 -8.96 24.60
C ASN A 200 -3.00 -9.13 26.11
N ARG A 201 -4.04 -9.84 26.53
CA ARG A 201 -4.33 -10.12 27.96
C ARG A 201 -3.99 -11.58 28.25
N ILE A 202 -2.77 -11.85 28.71
CA ILE A 202 -2.24 -13.20 28.85
C ILE A 202 -2.20 -13.57 30.34
N SER A 203 -3.02 -14.53 30.75
CA SER A 203 -3.21 -14.96 32.14
C SER A 203 -2.99 -16.47 32.35
N GLY A 204 -2.62 -17.20 31.28
CA GLY A 204 -2.59 -18.66 31.26
C GLY A 204 -3.92 -19.28 30.80
N GLY A 205 -4.02 -20.61 30.85
CA GLY A 205 -5.19 -21.35 30.39
C GLY A 205 -5.40 -21.27 28.86
N ASP A 206 -6.64 -21.46 28.42
CA ASP A 206 -7.00 -21.43 27.00
C ASP A 206 -6.80 -20.03 26.39
N ALA A 207 -6.11 -19.95 25.25
CA ALA A 207 -5.85 -18.73 24.52
C ALA A 207 -6.87 -18.53 23.41
N GLY A 208 -7.77 -17.57 23.59
CA GLY A 208 -8.74 -17.11 22.59
C GLY A 208 -8.13 -16.02 21.72
N VAL A 209 -8.12 -16.21 20.41
CA VAL A 209 -7.63 -15.23 19.42
C VAL A 209 -8.80 -14.40 18.89
N GLY A 210 -8.64 -13.08 18.90
CA GLY A 210 -9.67 -12.16 18.44
C GLY A 210 -10.96 -12.36 19.19
N ALA A 211 -12.06 -12.54 18.46
CA ALA A 211 -13.38 -12.77 19.05
C ALA A 211 -13.55 -14.15 19.72
N ALA A 212 -12.66 -15.12 19.48
CA ALA A 212 -12.77 -16.47 20.06
C ALA A 212 -12.62 -16.44 21.58
N ALA A 213 -13.44 -17.18 22.34
CA ALA A 213 -13.39 -17.24 23.80
C ALA A 213 -12.08 -17.85 24.34
N GLY A 214 -11.64 -17.43 25.52
CA GLY A 214 -10.45 -17.93 26.19
C GLY A 214 -10.13 -17.14 27.46
N THR A 215 -9.41 -17.75 28.41
CA THR A 215 -8.94 -17.09 29.63
C THR A 215 -7.81 -16.09 29.33
N SER A 216 -6.97 -16.42 28.35
CA SER A 216 -6.05 -15.49 27.72
C SER A 216 -6.67 -14.95 26.41
N ARG A 217 -6.48 -13.65 26.14
CA ARG A 217 -6.97 -12.94 24.95
C ARG A 217 -5.80 -12.49 24.08
N ILE A 218 -5.73 -12.99 22.85
CA ILE A 218 -4.71 -12.62 21.87
C ILE A 218 -5.34 -11.71 20.82
N ILE A 219 -5.01 -10.42 20.89
CA ILE A 219 -5.55 -9.38 20.00
C ILE A 219 -4.59 -9.06 18.85
N ILE A 220 -3.30 -9.36 19.01
CA ILE A 220 -2.30 -9.22 17.96
C ILE A 220 -1.83 -10.62 17.59
N PRO A 221 -2.53 -11.33 16.68
CA PRO A 221 -2.11 -12.67 16.25
C PRO A 221 -0.83 -12.64 15.41
N TYR A 222 -0.50 -11.51 14.76
CA TYR A 222 0.76 -11.34 14.04
C TYR A 222 1.37 -9.94 14.24
N PRO A 223 2.67 -9.85 14.58
CA PRO A 223 3.50 -10.94 15.04
C PRO A 223 2.97 -11.59 16.32
N PRO A 224 3.16 -12.91 16.50
CA PRO A 224 2.58 -13.60 17.63
C PRO A 224 3.27 -13.22 18.94
N PRO A 225 2.52 -12.94 20.03
CA PRO A 225 3.10 -12.87 21.37
C PRO A 225 3.39 -14.29 21.91
N SER A 226 4.34 -14.38 22.84
CA SER A 226 4.58 -15.59 23.62
C SER A 226 3.39 -15.89 24.53
N ILE A 227 2.95 -17.14 24.55
CA ILE A 227 1.89 -17.64 25.44
C ILE A 227 2.44 -18.74 26.38
N PRO A 228 1.91 -18.88 27.61
CA PRO A 228 2.25 -20.00 28.49
C PRO A 228 1.87 -21.36 27.86
N SER A 229 2.62 -22.41 28.19
CA SER A 229 2.33 -23.76 27.73
C SER A 229 1.12 -24.39 28.45
N GLY A 230 0.47 -25.37 27.81
CA GLY A 230 -0.55 -26.22 28.43
C GLY A 230 -2.01 -25.84 28.17
N GLY A 231 -2.29 -24.64 27.65
CA GLY A 231 -3.63 -24.22 27.22
C GLY A 231 -3.95 -24.57 25.77
N ARG A 232 -5.25 -24.68 25.44
CA ARG A 232 -5.68 -24.81 24.04
C ARG A 232 -5.66 -23.45 23.35
N ILE A 233 -5.33 -23.44 22.07
CA ILE A 233 -5.49 -22.27 21.19
C ILE A 233 -6.84 -22.37 20.49
N ILE A 234 -7.70 -21.39 20.73
CA ILE A 234 -9.05 -21.27 20.18
C ILE A 234 -9.06 -20.05 19.26
N GLU A 235 -9.34 -20.28 17.98
CA GLU A 235 -9.31 -19.24 16.96
C GLU A 235 -10.43 -19.45 15.93
N ILE A 236 -10.91 -18.35 15.35
CA ILE A 236 -11.97 -18.37 14.33
C ILE A 236 -11.32 -18.34 12.95
N GLY A 237 -11.59 -19.38 12.15
CA GLY A 237 -11.01 -19.58 10.84
C GLY A 237 -9.93 -20.64 10.82
N ARG A 238 -8.86 -20.41 10.08
CA ARG A 238 -7.78 -21.40 9.95
C ARG A 238 -6.95 -21.44 11.24
N PRO A 239 -6.20 -22.53 11.50
CA PRO A 239 -5.37 -22.67 12.71
C PRO A 239 -4.08 -21.82 12.66
N PHE A 240 -4.18 -20.55 12.23
CA PHE A 240 -3.05 -19.66 11.99
C PHE A 240 -2.23 -19.45 13.26
N PHE A 241 -2.82 -18.98 14.36
CA PHE A 241 -2.05 -18.67 15.56
C PHE A 241 -1.45 -19.95 16.15
N ARG A 242 -2.19 -21.07 16.11
CA ARG A 242 -1.68 -22.37 16.52
C ARG A 242 -0.42 -22.78 15.75
N GLU A 243 -0.42 -22.61 14.43
CA GLU A 243 0.72 -22.94 13.56
C GLU A 243 1.89 -21.96 13.73
N HIS A 244 1.63 -20.68 14.04
CA HIS A 244 2.62 -19.61 13.92
C HIS A 244 3.07 -19.00 15.26
N HIS A 245 2.47 -19.33 16.41
CA HIS A 245 2.80 -18.72 17.70
C HIS A 245 4.27 -18.89 18.15
N GLN A 246 5.01 -19.79 17.51
CA GLN A 246 6.44 -20.05 17.76
C GLN A 246 7.37 -19.35 16.75
N LEU A 247 6.84 -18.53 15.84
CA LEU A 247 7.65 -17.74 14.94
C LEU A 247 8.60 -16.85 15.74
N LEU A 248 9.84 -16.76 15.25
CA LEU A 248 10.86 -15.89 15.80
C LEU A 248 10.99 -14.62 14.94
N PRO A 249 11.37 -13.48 15.54
CA PRO A 249 11.69 -12.29 14.76
C PRO A 249 12.82 -12.58 13.75
N PRO A 250 12.83 -11.92 12.59
CA PRO A 250 13.91 -12.08 11.61
C PRO A 250 15.25 -11.67 12.22
N ALA A 251 16.31 -12.36 11.80
CA ALA A 251 17.66 -12.09 12.28
C ALA A 251 18.13 -10.70 11.84
N VAL A 252 18.55 -9.87 12.79
CA VAL A 252 18.87 -8.44 12.55
C VAL A 252 20.34 -8.21 12.15
N GLY A 253 21.05 -9.25 11.69
CA GLY A 253 22.50 -9.22 11.47
C GLY A 253 22.98 -8.66 10.12
N ARG A 254 22.08 -8.48 9.14
CA ARG A 254 22.46 -8.02 7.80
C ARG A 254 22.74 -6.52 7.80
N VAL A 255 23.80 -6.12 7.09
CA VAL A 255 24.13 -4.71 6.87
C VAL A 255 23.11 -4.11 5.89
N THR A 256 22.66 -2.90 6.19
CA THR A 256 21.73 -2.15 5.35
C THR A 256 22.52 -1.49 4.21
N GLU A 257 22.52 -2.09 3.02
CA GLU A 257 23.31 -1.64 1.86
C GLU A 257 22.79 -0.32 1.27
N ARG A 258 23.70 0.64 1.09
CA ARG A 258 23.48 1.90 0.36
C ARG A 258 24.12 1.89 -1.03
N PHE A 259 23.68 2.79 -1.90
CA PHE A 259 24.36 3.05 -3.17
C PHE A 259 25.78 3.55 -2.93
N THR A 260 25.97 4.43 -1.94
CA THR A 260 27.31 4.88 -1.51
C THR A 260 28.20 3.73 -1.05
N ASP A 261 27.67 2.76 -0.30
CA ASP A 261 28.44 1.59 0.16
C ASP A 261 28.82 0.68 -1.03
N ARG A 262 27.90 0.53 -1.98
CA ARG A 262 28.10 -0.24 -3.21
C ARG A 262 29.01 0.47 -4.22
N GLY A 263 29.23 1.77 -4.04
CA GLY A 263 30.02 2.65 -4.92
C GLY A 263 29.32 3.04 -6.22
N PHE A 264 28.05 2.67 -6.45
CA PHE A 264 27.32 3.07 -7.65
C PHE A 264 25.79 2.97 -7.52
N PHE A 265 25.09 3.81 -8.28
CA PHE A 265 23.67 3.65 -8.60
C PHE A 265 23.46 3.48 -10.11
N ARG A 266 22.25 3.04 -10.49
CA ARG A 266 21.82 2.97 -11.89
C ARG A 266 20.87 4.11 -12.22
N THR A 267 21.00 4.66 -13.41
CA THR A 267 20.09 5.66 -13.96
C THR A 267 19.72 5.31 -15.40
N PHE A 268 19.01 6.20 -16.09
CA PHE A 268 18.52 6.00 -17.46
C PHE A 268 19.64 5.68 -18.45
N CYS A 269 19.31 5.11 -19.61
CA CYS A 269 20.27 4.88 -20.69
C CYS A 269 20.83 6.19 -21.23
N GLN A 270 22.06 6.17 -21.74
CA GLN A 270 22.74 7.37 -22.26
C GLN A 270 21.88 8.11 -23.29
N LYS A 271 21.31 7.38 -24.26
CA LYS A 271 20.44 7.87 -25.34
C LYS A 271 18.94 7.63 -25.05
N CYS A 272 18.52 7.64 -23.79
CA CYS A 272 17.10 7.47 -23.48
C CYS A 272 16.26 8.63 -24.06
N PRO A 273 15.22 8.35 -24.87
CA PRO A 273 14.45 9.41 -25.55
C PRO A 273 13.68 10.30 -24.57
N PHE A 274 13.39 9.80 -23.37
CA PHE A 274 12.60 10.51 -22.36
C PHE A 274 13.41 11.46 -21.45
N LYS A 275 14.74 11.51 -21.60
CA LYS A 275 15.59 12.43 -20.82
C LYS A 275 15.14 13.90 -20.90
N PRO A 276 14.76 14.46 -22.07
CA PRO A 276 14.30 15.85 -22.15
C PRO A 276 13.06 16.11 -21.29
N LEU A 277 12.07 15.21 -21.30
CA LEU A 277 10.91 15.27 -20.41
C LEU A 277 11.33 15.34 -18.93
N PHE A 278 12.25 14.47 -18.51
CA PHE A 278 12.70 14.42 -17.11
C PHE A 278 13.46 15.68 -16.70
N SER A 279 14.28 16.25 -17.60
CA SER A 279 14.94 17.53 -17.38
C SER A 279 13.93 18.67 -17.18
N ILE A 280 12.88 18.75 -18.00
CA ILE A 280 11.82 19.76 -17.85
C ILE A 280 11.12 19.61 -16.49
N LEU A 281 10.78 18.38 -16.08
CA LEU A 281 10.17 18.12 -14.78
C LEU A 281 11.09 18.52 -13.60
N LEU A 282 12.39 18.24 -13.72
CA LEU A 282 13.40 18.63 -12.73
C LEU A 282 13.55 20.15 -12.62
N GLU A 283 13.70 20.85 -13.73
CA GLU A 283 13.82 22.32 -13.80
C GLU A 283 12.59 23.00 -13.18
N ARG A 284 11.40 22.43 -13.41
CA ARG A 284 10.13 22.89 -12.84
C ARG A 284 9.89 22.42 -11.40
N LYS A 285 10.81 21.64 -10.82
CA LYS A 285 10.71 21.08 -9.46
C LYS A 285 9.43 20.27 -9.23
N VAL A 286 8.97 19.57 -10.26
CA VAL A 286 7.76 18.73 -10.18
C VAL A 286 8.11 17.44 -9.45
N SER A 287 7.43 17.19 -8.34
CA SER A 287 7.49 15.90 -7.67
C SER A 287 6.52 14.94 -8.33
N VAL A 288 6.93 13.69 -8.57
CA VAL A 288 6.11 12.69 -9.27
C VAL A 288 6.00 11.40 -8.48
N ILE A 289 4.96 10.62 -8.76
CA ILE A 289 4.93 9.19 -8.42
C ILE A 289 5.38 8.40 -9.65
N PRO A 290 6.61 7.86 -9.67
CA PRO A 290 7.04 6.95 -10.72
C PRO A 290 6.46 5.55 -10.53
N ASP A 291 6.16 4.89 -11.64
CA ASP A 291 5.75 3.48 -11.64
C ASP A 291 6.96 2.52 -11.68
N ILE A 292 6.71 1.24 -11.39
CA ILE A 292 7.70 0.17 -11.59
C ILE A 292 7.98 0.03 -13.08
N GLY A 293 9.26 0.02 -13.43
CA GLY A 293 9.74 0.16 -14.80
C GLY A 293 10.79 1.27 -14.88
N CYS A 294 11.13 1.73 -16.08
CA CYS A 294 12.18 2.75 -16.26
C CYS A 294 11.91 4.03 -15.45
N SER A 295 10.64 4.41 -15.28
CA SER A 295 10.22 5.54 -14.46
C SER A 295 10.72 5.46 -13.02
N LEU A 296 10.91 4.26 -12.46
CA LEU A 296 11.42 4.05 -11.10
C LEU A 296 12.78 4.75 -10.89
N LEU A 297 13.58 4.88 -11.94
CA LEU A 297 14.88 5.55 -11.91
C LEU A 297 14.78 7.05 -11.62
N LEU A 298 13.58 7.66 -11.68
CA LEU A 298 13.32 9.03 -11.21
C LEU A 298 13.49 9.20 -9.70
N LEU A 299 13.55 8.10 -8.93
CA LEU A 299 13.95 8.13 -7.51
C LEU A 299 15.44 8.43 -7.34
N ASN A 300 16.27 8.07 -8.34
CA ASN A 300 17.72 8.15 -8.29
C ASN A 300 18.22 9.46 -8.91
N PRO A 301 19.48 9.86 -8.65
CA PRO A 301 20.11 10.94 -9.40
C PRO A 301 20.20 10.63 -10.92
N PRO A 302 20.33 11.65 -11.78
CA PRO A 302 20.45 13.07 -11.43
C PRO A 302 19.09 13.75 -11.15
N TYR A 303 17.97 13.08 -11.42
CA TYR A 303 16.66 13.72 -11.34
C TYR A 303 16.11 13.77 -9.91
N SER A 304 16.08 12.65 -9.20
CA SER A 304 15.61 12.59 -7.80
C SER A 304 14.25 13.29 -7.55
N ILE A 305 13.36 13.29 -8.55
CA ILE A 305 12.04 13.92 -8.51
C ILE A 305 10.92 12.95 -8.09
N GLY A 306 11.19 11.64 -8.11
CA GLY A 306 10.21 10.63 -7.69
C GLY A 306 10.04 10.56 -6.18
N VAL A 307 8.82 10.56 -5.66
CA VAL A 307 8.55 10.51 -4.20
C VAL A 307 8.56 9.09 -3.66
N ALA A 308 7.77 8.21 -4.29
CA ALA A 308 7.61 6.81 -3.89
C ALA A 308 7.18 5.97 -5.09
N SER A 309 7.40 4.66 -5.03
CA SER A 309 6.85 3.68 -5.97
C SER A 309 6.48 2.43 -5.20
N TYR A 310 5.28 1.89 -5.43
CA TYR A 310 4.77 0.76 -4.66
C TYR A 310 4.79 -0.52 -5.49
N CYS A 311 4.01 -0.60 -6.55
CA CYS A 311 3.96 -1.78 -7.41
C CYS A 311 3.61 -1.42 -8.85
N LEU A 312 3.64 -2.40 -9.75
CA LEU A 312 3.37 -2.16 -11.16
C LEU A 312 1.93 -1.65 -11.36
N GLY A 313 1.80 -0.53 -12.06
CA GLY A 313 0.55 0.18 -12.34
C GLY A 313 0.01 1.05 -11.19
N SER A 314 0.75 1.18 -10.08
CA SER A 314 0.26 1.90 -8.88
C SER A 314 0.38 3.42 -8.91
N SER A 315 1.13 3.96 -9.87
CA SER A 315 1.48 5.39 -9.87
C SER A 315 0.27 6.31 -10.03
N VAL A 316 -0.72 5.91 -10.84
CA VAL A 316 -1.90 6.73 -11.17
C VAL A 316 -2.73 7.05 -9.92
N ALA A 317 -3.18 6.01 -9.20
CA ALA A 317 -3.99 6.22 -8.00
C ALA A 317 -3.19 6.87 -6.87
N THR A 318 -1.96 6.42 -6.64
CA THR A 318 -1.09 7.00 -5.62
C THR A 318 -0.87 8.51 -5.87
N ALA A 319 -0.59 8.93 -7.11
CA ALA A 319 -0.40 10.33 -7.48
C ALA A 319 -1.67 11.17 -7.30
N ALA A 320 -2.84 10.62 -7.64
CA ALA A 320 -4.13 11.32 -7.53
C ALA A 320 -4.43 11.82 -6.11
N LYS A 321 -3.87 11.14 -5.10
CA LYS A 321 -4.03 11.47 -3.69
C LYS A 321 -2.79 12.09 -3.04
N SER A 322 -1.71 12.26 -3.82
CA SER A 322 -0.42 12.79 -3.35
C SER A 322 0.11 13.95 -4.20
N THR A 323 1.01 13.67 -5.16
CA THR A 323 1.75 14.67 -5.94
C THR A 323 0.93 15.35 -7.03
N GLY A 324 -0.18 14.72 -7.46
CA GLY A 324 -0.96 15.13 -8.63
C GLY A 324 -0.28 14.82 -9.97
N VAL A 325 0.88 14.16 -9.98
CA VAL A 325 1.61 13.80 -11.21
C VAL A 325 2.13 12.37 -11.13
N ALA A 326 1.63 11.51 -12.03
CA ALA A 326 2.08 10.14 -12.24
C ALA A 326 2.98 10.05 -13.48
N VAL A 327 4.07 9.26 -13.40
CA VAL A 327 4.88 8.89 -14.56
C VAL A 327 4.88 7.36 -14.67
N ILE A 328 4.25 6.85 -15.72
CA ILE A 328 3.95 5.43 -15.91
C ILE A 328 4.40 4.95 -17.30
N GLY A 329 4.90 3.72 -17.41
CA GLY A 329 5.16 3.09 -18.71
C GLY A 329 3.89 2.51 -19.34
N ASP A 330 3.85 2.38 -20.66
CA ASP A 330 2.71 1.77 -21.37
C ASP A 330 2.33 0.36 -20.87
N GLY A 331 3.30 -0.51 -20.61
CA GLY A 331 3.08 -1.85 -20.06
C GLY A 331 2.52 -1.82 -18.63
N ALA A 332 2.99 -0.90 -17.79
CA ALA A 332 2.49 -0.73 -16.43
C ALA A 332 1.04 -0.20 -16.43
N LEU A 333 0.73 0.70 -17.36
CA LEU A 333 -0.62 1.20 -17.57
C LEU A 333 -1.58 0.06 -17.95
N LEU A 334 -1.21 -0.78 -18.91
CA LEU A 334 -2.01 -1.94 -19.32
C LEU A 334 -2.13 -3.01 -18.23
N HIS A 335 -1.12 -3.16 -17.38
CA HIS A 335 -1.11 -4.16 -16.31
C HIS A 335 -2.22 -3.92 -15.28
N SER A 336 -2.32 -2.70 -14.74
CA SER A 336 -3.34 -2.36 -13.75
C SER A 336 -3.67 -0.86 -13.65
N GLY A 337 -2.86 0.01 -14.27
CA GLY A 337 -3.05 1.46 -14.20
C GLY A 337 -4.34 1.97 -14.86
N LEU A 338 -4.88 1.26 -15.85
CA LEU A 338 -6.14 1.63 -16.52
C LEU A 338 -7.34 1.67 -15.56
N ASN A 339 -7.44 0.73 -14.62
CA ASN A 339 -8.55 0.72 -13.65
C ASN A 339 -8.49 1.97 -12.77
N SER A 340 -7.31 2.29 -12.26
CA SER A 340 -7.07 3.50 -11.46
C SER A 340 -7.34 4.77 -12.26
N LEU A 341 -7.04 4.78 -13.56
CA LEU A 341 -7.28 5.92 -14.45
C LEU A 341 -8.79 6.17 -14.67
N ILE A 342 -9.56 5.12 -14.95
CA ILE A 342 -11.03 5.20 -15.10
C ILE A 342 -11.65 5.73 -13.81
N ASP A 343 -11.22 5.19 -12.67
CA ASP A 343 -11.73 5.60 -11.36
C ASP A 343 -11.38 7.05 -11.03
N CYS A 344 -10.16 7.50 -11.32
CA CYS A 344 -9.76 8.91 -11.18
C CYS A 344 -10.60 9.85 -12.05
N SER A 345 -10.92 9.44 -13.29
CA SER A 345 -11.75 10.22 -14.21
C SER A 345 -13.18 10.38 -13.67
N GLU A 346 -13.82 9.28 -13.28
CA GLU A 346 -15.16 9.27 -12.70
C GLU A 346 -15.23 10.13 -11.43
N LYS A 347 -14.15 10.10 -10.62
CA LYS A 347 -14.06 10.84 -9.37
C LYS A 347 -13.68 12.32 -9.55
N GLY A 348 -13.36 12.75 -10.77
CA GLY A 348 -12.99 14.13 -11.10
C GLY A 348 -11.72 14.61 -10.41
N TYR A 349 -10.74 13.72 -10.20
CA TYR A 349 -9.49 14.10 -9.55
C TYR A 349 -8.59 14.96 -10.46
N ASP A 350 -7.98 15.99 -9.87
CA ASP A 350 -6.96 16.81 -10.52
C ASP A 350 -5.65 15.99 -10.59
N LEU A 351 -5.39 15.38 -11.76
CA LEU A 351 -4.27 14.45 -11.94
C LEU A 351 -3.69 14.59 -13.34
N MET A 352 -2.37 14.72 -13.42
CA MET A 352 -1.60 14.58 -14.65
C MET A 352 -0.97 13.18 -14.72
N VAL A 353 -1.26 12.43 -15.77
CA VAL A 353 -0.67 11.12 -16.04
C VAL A 353 0.20 11.23 -17.28
N ILE A 354 1.51 11.07 -17.10
CA ILE A 354 2.49 11.07 -18.17
C ILE A 354 2.82 9.62 -18.49
N VAL A 355 2.49 9.18 -19.70
CA VAL A 355 2.70 7.81 -20.16
C VAL A 355 3.92 7.74 -21.07
N LEU A 356 4.96 7.05 -20.63
CA LEU A 356 6.15 6.75 -21.44
C LEU A 356 5.82 5.61 -22.40
N ALA A 357 5.56 5.94 -23.67
CA ALA A 357 5.09 5.01 -24.68
C ALA A 357 6.24 4.60 -25.61
N ASN A 358 7.03 3.62 -25.18
CA ASN A 358 8.14 3.05 -25.96
C ASN A 358 7.82 1.71 -26.61
N GLN A 359 6.58 1.25 -26.48
CA GLN A 359 6.08 -0.03 -26.98
C GLN A 359 6.91 -1.23 -26.49
N CYS A 360 7.56 -1.11 -25.31
CA CYS A 360 8.59 -2.05 -24.88
C CYS A 360 8.69 -2.17 -23.34
N MET A 361 8.61 -3.40 -22.83
CA MET A 361 8.88 -3.75 -21.43
C MET A 361 10.40 -3.78 -21.16
N ALA A 362 11.01 -2.60 -21.17
CA ALA A 362 12.47 -2.42 -21.23
C ALA A 362 13.26 -2.96 -20.04
N MET A 363 12.63 -3.19 -18.88
CA MET A 363 13.30 -3.75 -17.69
C MET A 363 13.19 -5.28 -17.58
N THR A 364 12.34 -5.93 -18.38
CA THR A 364 12.04 -7.37 -18.26
C THR A 364 12.42 -8.19 -19.49
N GLY A 365 13.27 -7.65 -20.36
CA GLY A 365 13.77 -8.35 -21.55
C GLY A 365 13.31 -7.76 -22.88
N GLY A 366 12.64 -6.60 -22.88
CA GLY A 366 12.36 -5.84 -24.10
C GLY A 366 11.20 -6.36 -24.94
N GLN A 367 10.27 -7.10 -24.33
CA GLN A 367 9.06 -7.58 -24.99
C GLN A 367 8.21 -6.41 -25.48
N SER A 368 7.56 -6.57 -26.62
CA SER A 368 6.68 -5.55 -27.16
C SER A 368 5.43 -5.37 -26.29
N THR A 369 4.90 -4.14 -26.27
CA THR A 369 3.63 -3.80 -25.62
C THR A 369 2.60 -3.36 -26.67
N TYR A 370 1.31 -3.46 -26.35
CA TYR A 370 0.25 -3.03 -27.26
C TYR A 370 0.14 -1.51 -27.30
N ASP A 371 -0.32 -0.97 -28.43
CA ASP A 371 -0.57 0.47 -28.58
C ASP A 371 -1.69 0.95 -27.65
N ILE A 372 -1.30 1.68 -26.61
CA ILE A 372 -2.18 2.22 -25.57
C ILE A 372 -3.16 3.28 -26.07
N ARG A 373 -2.95 3.90 -27.24
CA ARG A 373 -3.80 4.99 -27.74
C ARG A 373 -5.26 4.56 -27.88
N ARG A 374 -5.51 3.31 -28.29
CA ARG A 374 -6.86 2.75 -28.41
C ARG A 374 -7.54 2.58 -27.05
N TYR A 375 -6.79 2.22 -26.02
CA TYR A 375 -7.29 2.03 -24.66
C TYR A 375 -7.57 3.36 -23.93
N LEU A 376 -6.95 4.44 -24.40
CA LEU A 376 -7.06 5.78 -23.82
C LEU A 376 -7.95 6.73 -24.63
N ALA A 377 -8.51 6.30 -25.77
CA ALA A 377 -9.29 7.16 -26.67
C ALA A 377 -10.46 7.88 -25.98
N TRP A 378 -11.06 7.25 -24.96
CA TRP A 378 -12.16 7.82 -24.17
C TRP A 378 -11.75 9.04 -23.33
N ALA A 379 -10.46 9.20 -23.05
CA ALA A 379 -9.92 10.23 -22.16
C ALA A 379 -9.24 11.40 -22.90
N ASP A 380 -9.37 11.44 -24.24
CA ASP A 380 -8.79 12.49 -25.10
C ASP A 380 -7.32 12.85 -24.76
N PRO A 381 -6.40 11.87 -24.85
CA PRO A 381 -5.03 12.08 -24.42
C PRO A 381 -4.29 13.03 -25.37
N VAL A 382 -3.46 13.90 -24.80
CA VAL A 382 -2.51 14.72 -25.56
C VAL A 382 -1.32 13.84 -25.92
N VAL A 383 -0.96 13.78 -27.20
CA VAL A 383 0.22 13.04 -27.67
C VAL A 383 1.32 14.04 -28.01
N VAL A 384 2.50 13.87 -27.43
CA VAL A 384 3.66 14.74 -27.66
C VAL A 384 4.91 13.89 -27.82
N GLU A 385 5.61 14.02 -28.95
CA GLU A 385 6.85 13.29 -29.20
C GLU A 385 7.93 13.64 -28.17
N ALA A 386 8.68 12.63 -27.70
CA ALA A 386 9.69 12.82 -26.65
C ALA A 386 10.80 13.82 -27.02
N GLU A 387 11.04 14.02 -28.32
CA GLU A 387 12.06 14.93 -28.87
C GLU A 387 11.57 16.39 -28.95
N ASP A 388 10.24 16.62 -28.95
CA ASP A 388 9.66 17.97 -29.05
C ASP A 388 9.58 18.65 -27.68
N THR A 389 10.73 19.18 -27.25
CA THR A 389 10.87 19.85 -25.94
C THR A 389 9.93 21.05 -25.76
N SER A 390 9.60 21.78 -26.83
CA SER A 390 8.68 22.92 -26.76
C SER A 390 7.26 22.45 -26.49
N ALA A 391 6.77 21.48 -27.28
CA ALA A 391 5.43 20.93 -27.08
C ALA A 391 5.30 20.20 -25.73
N LEU A 392 6.37 19.52 -25.26
CA LEU A 392 6.40 18.92 -23.92
C LEU A 392 6.28 19.99 -22.84
N SER A 393 7.03 21.08 -22.96
CA SER A 393 6.97 22.23 -22.06
C SER A 393 5.55 22.82 -22.01
N ASP A 394 4.90 22.98 -23.15
CA ASP A 394 3.54 23.52 -23.24
C ASP A 394 2.49 22.56 -22.64
N ALA A 395 2.58 21.27 -22.96
CA ALA A 395 1.67 20.26 -22.43
C ALA A 395 1.76 20.14 -20.90
N LEU A 396 2.97 20.22 -20.33
CA LEU A 396 3.19 20.22 -18.89
C LEU A 396 2.76 21.53 -18.20
N SER A 397 2.65 22.64 -18.94
CA SER A 397 2.20 23.94 -18.41
C SER A 397 0.68 24.09 -18.39
N ALA A 398 -0.04 23.28 -19.17
CA ALA A 398 -1.48 23.31 -19.23
C ALA A 398 -2.07 22.81 -17.89
N LYS A 399 -2.19 23.70 -16.90
CA LYS A 399 -2.97 23.46 -15.68
C LYS A 399 -4.43 23.27 -16.07
N ARG A 400 -4.81 22.03 -16.36
CA ARG A 400 -6.19 21.62 -16.58
C ARG A 400 -6.74 21.11 -15.26
N LYS A 401 -7.92 21.60 -14.87
CA LYS A 401 -8.70 20.94 -13.82
C LYS A 401 -9.13 19.56 -14.34
N GLY A 402 -9.15 18.57 -13.46
CA GLY A 402 -9.47 17.19 -13.77
C GLY A 402 -8.28 16.38 -14.30
N LEU A 403 -8.62 15.26 -14.94
CA LEU A 403 -7.65 14.30 -15.45
C LEU A 403 -7.02 14.80 -16.75
N THR A 404 -5.69 14.84 -16.81
CA THR A 404 -4.92 15.11 -18.02
C THR A 404 -3.99 13.94 -18.30
N ILE A 405 -4.05 13.41 -19.52
CA ILE A 405 -3.18 12.31 -19.95
C ILE A 405 -2.28 12.83 -21.06
N ILE A 406 -0.97 12.68 -20.86
CA ILE A 406 0.05 13.02 -21.85
C ILE A 406 0.74 11.72 -22.25
N ILE A 407 0.50 11.26 -23.46
CA ILE A 407 1.24 10.13 -24.06
C ILE A 407 2.50 10.72 -24.66
N VAL A 408 3.65 10.20 -24.26
CA VAL A 408 4.95 10.60 -24.78
C VAL A 408 5.55 9.42 -25.53
N PRO A 409 5.38 9.35 -26.87
CA PRO A 409 6.03 8.34 -27.68
C PRO A 409 7.54 8.53 -27.70
N GLY A 410 8.29 7.42 -27.68
CA GLY A 410 9.74 7.47 -27.84
C GLY A 410 10.33 6.09 -28.09
N SER A 411 11.28 5.99 -29.00
CA SER A 411 11.90 4.71 -29.35
C SER A 411 13.11 4.43 -28.48
N CYS A 412 13.12 3.28 -27.78
CA CYS A 412 14.32 2.82 -27.11
C CYS A 412 15.41 2.46 -28.13
N PRO A 413 16.68 2.84 -27.89
CA PRO A 413 17.76 2.50 -28.79
C PRO A 413 18.08 1.00 -28.75
N GLU A 414 18.60 0.43 -29.84
CA GLU A 414 18.97 -1.00 -29.91
C GLU A 414 20.07 -1.37 -28.89
N ASP A 415 20.96 -0.43 -28.59
CA ASP A 415 22.05 -0.54 -27.61
C ASP A 415 21.63 -0.08 -26.20
N ALA A 416 20.33 -0.07 -25.88
CA ALA A 416 19.80 0.40 -24.60
C ALA A 416 20.47 -0.30 -23.40
N CYS A 417 21.29 0.46 -22.67
CA CYS A 417 21.96 0.00 -21.46
C CYS A 417 21.84 1.08 -20.38
N TYR A 418 21.28 0.71 -19.22
CA TYR A 418 21.15 1.62 -18.08
C TYR A 418 22.52 2.06 -17.58
N GLU A 419 22.72 3.37 -17.46
CA GLU A 419 24.00 3.93 -17.02
C GLU A 419 24.28 3.53 -15.57
N LYS A 420 25.55 3.17 -15.31
CA LYS A 420 26.11 2.95 -13.98
C LYS A 420 26.91 4.21 -13.62
N VAL A 421 26.49 4.91 -12.58
CA VAL A 421 27.12 6.16 -12.13
C VAL A 421 27.76 5.92 -10.76
N GLU A 422 29.02 6.27 -10.63
CA GLU A 422 29.77 6.17 -9.36
C GLU A 422 29.24 7.20 -8.33
N CYS A 423 29.21 6.81 -7.07
CA CYS A 423 28.63 7.60 -5.97
C CYS A 423 29.58 8.63 -5.38
#